data_AF-A0A1V6HZQ4-F1
#
_entry.id   AF-A0A1V6HZQ4-F1
#
_cell.length_a   1.000
_cell.length_b   1.000
_cell.length_c   1.000
_cell.angle_alpha   90.00
_cell.angle_beta   90.00
_cell.angle_gamma   90.00
#
_symmetry.space_group_name_H-M   'P 1'
#
loop_
_entity.id
_entity.type
_entity.pdbx_description
1 polymer ?
#
loop_
_entity_poly.entity_id
_entity_poly.type
_entity_poly.pdbx_seq_one_letter_code
_entity_poly.pdbx_strand_id
1 'polypeptide(L)'
;MSKTIWKFTMDIDDKVTITMPKNAEILSVQVQQGGPVMWAIVNPEEEKVERHFEMFGTGHQIPEDGINRKYISTIQVTPNIVLPPLCFHVFERFERID
;
A
#
# COMPACT_ATOMS: atom_id res chain seq x y z
N MET A 1 24.24 3.09 10.76
CA MET A 1 22.86 3.16 10.26
C MET A 1 21.97 2.28 11.11
N SER A 2 20.95 2.84 11.76
CA SER A 2 19.91 2.06 12.45
C SER A 2 18.64 2.02 11.60
N LYS A 3 18.18 0.83 11.26
CA LYS A 3 16.87 0.65 10.62
C LYS A 3 15.78 0.73 11.69
N THR A 4 14.65 1.34 11.35
CA THR A 4 13.47 1.44 12.23
C THR A 4 12.23 1.00 11.47
N ILE A 5 11.17 0.57 12.16
CA ILE A 5 9.88 0.26 11.53
C ILE A 5 8.99 1.50 11.65
N TRP A 6 8.58 2.05 10.52
CA TRP A 6 7.61 3.14 10.47
C TRP A 6 6.23 2.62 10.10
N LYS A 7 5.20 3.37 10.50
CA LYS A 7 3.79 3.09 10.27
C LYS A 7 3.18 4.20 9.42
N PHE A 8 2.47 3.84 8.37
CA PHE A 8 1.84 4.78 7.43
C PHE A 8 0.35 4.46 7.34
N THR A 9 -0.50 5.45 7.55
CA THR A 9 -1.94 5.34 7.27
C THR A 9 -2.18 5.41 5.77
N MET A 10 -3.16 4.66 5.28
CA MET A 10 -3.57 4.72 3.88
C MET A 10 -5.08 4.96 3.80
N ASP A 11 -5.47 5.82 2.88
CA ASP A 11 -6.88 5.95 2.53
C ASP A 11 -7.32 4.76 1.68
N ILE A 12 -8.61 4.41 1.76
CA ILE A 12 -9.21 3.42 0.86
C ILE A 12 -9.55 4.15 -0.43
N ASP A 13 -8.64 4.08 -1.39
CA ASP A 13 -8.76 4.70 -2.70
C ASP A 13 -8.09 3.79 -3.74
N ASP A 14 -8.47 3.92 -5.01
CA ASP A 14 -7.88 3.19 -6.13
C ASP A 14 -6.39 3.49 -6.27
N LYS A 15 -5.97 4.72 -5.90
CA LYS A 15 -4.57 5.18 -5.95
C LYS A 15 -4.21 5.94 -4.68
N VAL A 16 -3.15 5.50 -4.01
CA VAL A 16 -2.61 6.12 -2.80
C VAL A 16 -1.15 6.46 -2.99
N THR A 17 -0.76 7.69 -2.68
CA THR A 17 0.65 8.13 -2.68
C THR A 17 1.13 8.29 -1.25
N ILE A 18 2.26 7.67 -0.90
CA ILE A 18 2.88 7.80 0.43
C ILE A 18 4.32 8.28 0.26
N THR A 19 4.66 9.36 0.97
CA THR A 19 6.04 9.83 1.09
C THR A 19 6.78 9.02 2.15
N MET A 20 7.80 8.27 1.74
CA MET A 20 8.60 7.44 2.65
C MET A 20 10.07 7.38 2.22
N PRO A 21 10.99 6.96 3.11
CA PRO A 21 12.40 6.79 2.76
C PRO A 21 12.61 5.91 1.52
N LYS A 22 13.48 6.34 0.59
CA LYS A 22 13.68 5.75 -0.74
C LYS A 22 13.83 4.23 -0.75
N ASN A 23 14.59 3.70 0.18
CA ASN A 23 14.89 2.27 0.28
C ASN A 23 14.02 1.54 1.32
N ALA A 24 12.82 2.06 1.59
CA ALA A 24 11.89 1.44 2.54
C ALA A 24 11.45 0.04 2.08
N GLU A 25 11.62 -0.94 2.94
CA GLU A 25 11.18 -2.33 2.71
C GLU A 25 9.77 -2.50 3.29
N ILE A 26 8.77 -2.63 2.43
CA ILE A 26 7.38 -2.81 2.84
C ILE A 26 7.20 -4.20 3.44
N LEU A 27 6.62 -4.27 4.65
CA LEU A 27 6.38 -5.53 5.36
C LEU A 27 5.00 -6.11 5.01
N SER A 28 3.94 -5.32 5.20
CA SER A 28 2.56 -5.71 4.94
C SER A 28 1.64 -4.48 5.06
N VAL A 29 0.41 -4.62 4.56
CA VAL A 29 -0.72 -3.73 4.87
C VAL A 29 -1.78 -4.56 5.60
N GLN A 30 -2.30 -4.04 6.70
CA GLN A 30 -3.41 -4.63 7.46
C GLN A 30 -4.41 -3.55 7.90
N VAL A 31 -5.57 -3.97 8.41
CA VAL A 31 -6.57 -3.04 8.96
C VAL A 31 -6.31 -2.82 10.46
N GLN A 32 -6.16 -1.58 10.86
CA GLN A 32 -6.05 -1.17 12.27
C GLN A 32 -6.95 0.05 12.51
N GLN A 33 -7.74 0.00 13.60
CA GLN A 33 -8.70 1.06 13.95
C GLN A 33 -9.67 1.42 12.80
N GLY A 34 -10.07 0.43 12.01
CA GLY A 34 -11.05 0.58 10.93
C GLY A 34 -10.46 1.04 9.58
N GLY A 35 -9.16 1.35 9.51
CA GLY A 35 -8.50 1.80 8.27
C GLY A 35 -7.28 0.96 7.90
N PRO A 36 -6.87 0.96 6.62
CA PRO A 36 -5.62 0.31 6.20
C PRO A 36 -4.40 1.04 6.76
N VAL A 37 -3.42 0.26 7.19
CA VAL A 37 -2.15 0.71 7.72
C VAL A 37 -1.02 -0.15 7.16
N MET A 38 0.03 0.51 6.70
CA MET A 38 1.24 -0.11 6.17
C MET A 38 2.39 0.03 7.16
N TRP A 39 3.24 -1.00 7.24
CA TRP A 39 4.52 -0.92 7.94
C TRP A 39 5.67 -1.13 6.97
N ALA A 40 6.76 -0.41 7.19
CA ALA A 40 7.99 -0.58 6.42
C ALA A 40 9.22 -0.48 7.33
N ILE A 41 10.24 -1.28 7.02
CA ILE A 41 11.59 -1.09 7.56
C ILE A 41 12.22 0.06 6.77
N VAL A 42 12.70 1.08 7.47
CA VAL A 42 13.29 2.27 6.86
C VAL A 42 14.65 2.60 7.46
N ASN A 43 15.49 3.28 6.68
CA ASN A 43 16.57 4.10 7.21
C ASN A 43 16.07 5.55 7.34
N PRO A 44 15.92 6.11 8.55
CA PRO A 44 15.44 7.48 8.76
C PRO A 44 16.27 8.58 8.11
N GLU A 45 17.54 8.29 7.81
CA GLU A 45 18.50 9.25 7.25
C GLU A 45 18.44 9.34 5.71
N GLU A 46 17.70 8.43 5.06
CA GLU A 46 17.52 8.44 3.61
C GLU A 46 16.57 9.56 3.15
N GLU A 47 16.78 10.01 1.92
CA GLU A 47 15.84 10.90 1.24
C GLU A 47 14.46 10.25 1.16
N LYS A 48 13.41 11.07 1.36
CA LYS A 48 12.03 10.64 1.19
C LYS A 48 11.62 10.82 -0.26
N VAL A 49 10.96 9.81 -0.81
CA VAL A 49 10.39 9.82 -2.15
C VAL A 49 8.90 9.50 -2.08
N GLU A 50 8.16 9.88 -3.11
CA GLU A 50 6.79 9.43 -3.29
C GLU A 50 6.78 8.00 -3.83
N ARG A 51 5.98 7.14 -3.20
CA ARG A 51 5.69 5.79 -3.71
C ARG A 51 4.19 5.66 -3.90
N HIS A 52 3.80 5.00 -4.99
CA HIS A 52 2.41 4.89 -5.41
C HIS A 52 1.90 3.48 -5.20
N PHE A 53 0.70 3.38 -4.65
CA PHE A 53 0.02 2.14 -4.32
C PHE A 53 -1.35 2.12 -4.98
N GLU A 54 -1.82 0.93 -5.29
CA GLU A 54 -3.15 0.71 -5.86
C GLU A 54 -3.88 -0.39 -5.08
N MET A 55 -5.20 -0.23 -4.94
CA MET A 55 -6.06 -1.20 -4.29
C MET A 55 -7.09 -1.70 -5.29
N PHE A 56 -7.17 -3.02 -5.48
CA PHE A 56 -8.18 -3.63 -6.35
C PHE A 56 -9.13 -4.49 -5.53
N GLY A 57 -10.43 -4.29 -5.72
CA GLY A 57 -11.46 -5.16 -5.15
C GLY A 57 -11.45 -6.55 -5.79
N THR A 58 -11.92 -7.57 -5.07
CA THR A 58 -12.10 -8.90 -5.66
C THR A 58 -13.10 -8.84 -6.82
N GLY A 59 -12.67 -9.29 -8.01
CA GLY A 59 -13.46 -9.22 -9.25
C GLY A 59 -13.34 -7.90 -10.01
N HIS A 60 -12.59 -6.92 -9.50
CA HIS A 60 -12.32 -5.68 -10.23
C HIS A 60 -11.24 -5.91 -11.29
N GLN A 61 -11.33 -5.18 -12.40
CA GLN A 61 -10.33 -5.22 -13.46
C GLN A 61 -9.02 -4.56 -12.99
N ILE A 62 -7.89 -5.18 -13.33
CA ILE A 62 -6.57 -4.55 -13.23
C ILE A 62 -6.24 -3.98 -14.62
N PRO A 63 -5.96 -2.67 -14.74
CA PRO A 63 -5.64 -2.07 -16.04
C PRO A 63 -4.37 -2.67 -16.68
N GLU A 64 -4.43 -2.96 -17.98
CA GLU A 64 -3.25 -3.30 -18.80
C GLU A 64 -2.62 -2.03 -19.39
N ASP A 65 -2.18 -1.13 -18.53
CA ASP A 65 -1.65 0.19 -18.85
C ASP A 65 -0.11 0.25 -18.94
N GLY A 66 0.55 -0.91 -18.94
CA GLY A 66 2.01 -1.02 -18.99
C GLY A 66 2.73 -0.71 -17.67
N ILE A 67 2.00 -0.42 -16.59
CA ILE A 67 2.56 -0.18 -15.26
C ILE A 67 2.85 -1.51 -14.56
N ASN A 68 4.07 -1.65 -14.04
CA ASN A 68 4.44 -2.80 -13.22
C ASN A 68 3.84 -2.67 -11.82
N ARG A 69 3.29 -3.77 -11.30
CA ARG A 69 2.64 -3.84 -9.99
C ARG A 69 3.23 -4.97 -9.18
N LYS A 70 3.70 -4.69 -7.97
CA LYS A 70 4.14 -5.71 -7.00
C LYS A 70 3.06 -5.89 -5.94
N TYR A 71 2.57 -7.11 -5.81
CA TYR A 71 1.64 -7.45 -4.75
C TYR A 71 2.28 -7.26 -3.36
N ILE A 72 1.51 -6.71 -2.42
CA ILE A 72 1.92 -6.50 -1.03
C ILE A 72 1.09 -7.37 -0.08
N SER A 73 -0.22 -7.18 -0.06
CA SER A 73 -1.12 -7.92 0.82
C SER A 73 -2.57 -7.87 0.33
N THR A 74 -3.41 -8.71 0.93
CA THR A 74 -4.86 -8.64 0.83
C THR A 74 -5.40 -8.23 2.19
N ILE A 75 -6.30 -7.24 2.22
CA ILE A 75 -6.93 -6.73 3.44
C ILE A 75 -8.45 -6.87 3.36
N GLN A 76 -9.07 -7.15 4.50
CA GLN A 76 -10.53 -7.15 4.65
C GLN A 76 -10.96 -5.96 5.49
N VAL A 77 -11.68 -5.02 4.90
CA VAL A 77 -12.21 -3.84 5.57
C VAL A 77 -13.70 -4.06 5.80
N THR A 78 -14.11 -4.06 7.08
CA THR A 78 -15.52 -4.08 7.44
C THR A 78 -16.07 -2.66 7.38
N PRO A 79 -17.03 -2.36 6.50
CA PRO A 79 -17.64 -1.03 6.48
C PRO A 79 -18.51 -0.82 7.73
N ASN A 80 -18.77 0.44 8.09
CA ASN A 80 -19.62 0.79 9.24
C ASN A 80 -21.12 0.46 9.05
N ILE A 81 -21.47 -0.19 7.94
CA ILE A 81 -22.81 -0.67 7.59
C ILE A 81 -22.82 -2.20 7.61
N VAL A 82 -24.01 -2.80 7.76
CA VAL A 82 -24.18 -4.27 7.77
C VAL A 82 -24.04 -4.80 6.34
N LEU A 83 -22.80 -4.92 5.87
CA LEU A 83 -22.39 -5.60 4.65
C LEU A 83 -21.24 -6.58 4.98
N PRO A 84 -21.02 -7.62 4.15
CA PRO A 84 -19.80 -8.42 4.25
C PRO A 84 -18.56 -7.53 4.13
N PRO A 85 -17.42 -7.91 4.75
CA PRO A 85 -16.17 -7.17 4.60
C PRO A 85 -15.78 -7.04 3.13
N LEU A 86 -15.39 -5.83 2.74
CA LEU A 86 -14.80 -5.59 1.42
C LEU A 86 -13.38 -6.14 1.42
N CYS A 87 -13.01 -6.88 0.37
CA CYS A 87 -11.67 -7.40 0.19
C CYS A 87 -10.91 -6.54 -0.82
N PHE A 88 -9.78 -5.99 -0.42
CA PHE A 88 -8.89 -5.22 -1.28
C PHE A 88 -7.52 -5.88 -1.39
N HIS A 89 -6.96 -5.89 -2.59
CA HIS A 89 -5.63 -6.40 -2.90
C HIS A 89 -4.70 -5.21 -3.17
N VAL A 90 -3.70 -5.03 -2.32
CA VAL A 90 -2.80 -3.86 -2.34
C VAL A 90 -1.56 -4.17 -3.16
N PHE A 91 -1.25 -3.28 -4.10
CA PHE A 91 -0.07 -3.35 -4.96
C PHE A 91 0.75 -2.07 -4.83
N GLU A 92 2.06 -2.18 -4.97
CA GLU A 92 2.95 -1.07 -5.22
C GLU A 92 3.21 -0.93 -6.72
N ARG A 93 3.18 0.29 -7.25
CA ARG A 93 3.54 0.59 -8.63
C ARG A 93 5.04 0.83 -8.76
N PHE A 94 5.61 0.30 -9.85
CA PHE A 94 6.96 0.58 -10.30
C PHE A 94 6.88 1.17 -11.70
N GLU A 95 7.55 2.29 -11.92
CA GLU A 95 7.75 2.77 -13.27
C GLU A 95 8.65 1.79 -14.01
N ARG A 96 8.33 1.53 -15.28
CA ARG A 96 9.30 0.88 -16.17
C ARG A 96 10.46 1.85 -16.33
N ILE A 97 11.65 1.40 -15.96
CA ILE A 97 12.87 1.98 -16.52
C ILE A 97 12.96 1.34 -17.91
N ASP A 98 12.47 2.05 -18.91
CA ASP A 98 12.72 1.72 -20.32
C ASP A 98 14.20 1.94 -20.66
#